data_AF-A0A2K8M0A9-F1
#
_entry.id   AF-A0A2K8M0A9-F1
#
_cell.length_a   1.000
_cell.length_b   1.000
_cell.length_c   1.000
_cell.angle_alpha   90.00
_cell.angle_beta   90.00
_cell.angle_gamma   90.00
#
_symmetry.space_group_name_H-M   'P 1'
#
loop_
_entity.id
_entity.type
_entity.pdbx_description
1 polymer ?
#
loop_
_entity_poly.entity_id
_entity_poly.type
_entity_poly.pdbx_seq_one_letter_code
_entity_poly.pdbx_strand_id
1 'polypeptide(L)'
;MGEHGEEAAAVARLSRVAAARVGPGWWVATLAGVSWFLVAGGTIPVARLELLGIPGLPYGLAGGVLFVAAMALFSVRTGTGRQDLRPFAAYPSLRSRFPVFAVTCGASLAAAFWLGRADGSPALVWAGLAVAAAGGVAVGAMVGWMAAGIRGDIVAAGSGRR
;
A
#
# COMPACT_ATOMS: atom_id res chain seq x y z
N MET A 1 -7.64 15.95 42.38
CA MET A 1 -7.64 14.65 41.67
C MET A 1 -8.54 14.65 40.42
N GLY A 2 -9.31 15.70 40.12
CA GLY A 2 -10.23 15.77 38.97
C GLY A 2 -9.63 16.32 37.66
N GLU A 3 -8.75 17.33 37.71
CA GLU A 3 -8.25 18.01 36.50
C GLU A 3 -7.41 17.10 35.58
N HIS A 4 -6.50 16.29 36.14
CA HIS A 4 -5.69 15.36 35.32
C HIS A 4 -6.51 14.27 34.64
N GLY A 5 -7.66 13.89 35.21
CA GLY A 5 -8.58 12.94 34.59
C GLY A 5 -9.33 13.54 33.40
N GLU A 6 -9.72 14.82 33.51
CA GLU A 6 -10.40 15.55 32.44
C GLU A 6 -9.46 15.90 31.28
N GLU A 7 -8.22 16.30 31.57
CA GLU A 7 -7.17 16.53 30.56
C GLU A 7 -6.85 15.24 29.79
N ALA A 8 -6.66 14.11 30.48
CA ALA A 8 -6.41 12.83 29.84
C ALA A 8 -7.60 12.38 28.98
N ALA A 9 -8.84 12.60 29.43
CA ALA A 9 -10.04 12.30 28.67
C ALA A 9 -10.17 13.18 27.42
N ALA A 10 -9.83 14.47 27.51
CA ALA A 10 -9.82 15.40 26.39
C ALA A 10 -8.78 15.01 25.33
N VAL A 11 -7.55 14.67 25.76
CA VAL A 11 -6.48 14.19 24.87
C VAL A 11 -6.89 12.88 24.19
N ALA A 12 -7.50 11.93 24.92
CA ALA A 12 -8.00 10.68 24.37
C ALA A 12 -9.17 10.86 23.39
N ARG A 13 -9.94 11.96 23.51
CA ARG A 13 -11.01 12.31 22.58
C ARG A 13 -10.44 12.97 21.32
N LEU A 14 -9.51 13.91 21.48
CA LEU A 14 -8.83 14.59 20.39
C LEU A 14 -7.99 13.62 19.55
N SER A 15 -7.31 12.65 20.18
CA SER A 15 -6.54 11.61 19.48
C SER A 15 -7.44 10.70 18.64
N ARG A 16 -8.63 10.33 19.14
CA ARG A 16 -9.63 9.56 18.38
C ARG A 16 -10.19 10.34 17.19
N VAL A 17 -10.48 11.64 17.37
CA VAL A 17 -10.95 12.51 16.28
C VAL A 17 -9.85 12.71 15.22
N ALA A 18 -8.59 12.88 15.66
CA ALA A 18 -7.44 12.95 14.76
C ALA A 18 -7.23 11.64 14.00
N ALA A 19 -7.27 10.49 14.68
CA ALA A 19 -7.14 9.17 14.06
C ALA A 19 -8.25 8.88 13.03
N ALA A 20 -9.46 9.39 13.26
CA ALA A 20 -10.57 9.29 12.30
C ALA A 20 -10.33 10.13 11.02
N ARG A 21 -9.57 11.22 11.10
CA ARG A 21 -9.26 12.11 9.96
C ARG A 21 -8.00 11.70 9.19
N VAL A 22 -7.11 10.91 9.79
CA VAL A 22 -5.82 10.48 9.23
C VAL A 22 -5.94 9.20 8.37
N GLY A 23 -7.14 8.60 8.29
CA GLY A 23 -7.39 7.42 7.47
C GLY A 23 -7.39 7.74 5.97
N PRO A 24 -6.43 7.26 5.15
CA PRO A 24 -6.61 7.25 3.71
C PRO A 24 -7.90 6.48 3.40
N GLY A 25 -8.81 7.10 2.64
CA GLY A 25 -10.07 6.46 2.27
C GLY A 25 -9.80 5.11 1.60
N TRP A 26 -10.76 4.18 1.70
CA TRP A 26 -10.65 2.83 1.12
C TRP A 26 -10.18 2.84 -0.35
N TRP A 27 -10.53 3.89 -1.09
CA TRP A 27 -10.12 4.12 -2.47
C TRP A 27 -8.60 4.26 -2.66
N VAL A 28 -7.82 4.72 -1.68
CA VAL A 28 -6.35 4.80 -1.77
C VAL A 28 -5.75 3.41 -1.80
N ALA A 29 -6.27 2.50 -0.97
CA ALA A 29 -5.89 1.09 -1.01
C ALA A 29 -6.27 0.43 -2.34
N THR A 30 -7.47 0.74 -2.85
CA THR A 30 -7.90 0.28 -4.18
C THR A 30 -6.99 0.81 -5.30
N LEU A 31 -6.68 2.11 -5.30
CA LEU A 31 -5.77 2.70 -6.29
C LEU A 31 -4.38 2.11 -6.20
N ALA A 32 -3.84 1.91 -5.00
CA ALA A 32 -2.55 1.25 -4.79
C ALA A 32 -2.56 -0.18 -5.34
N GLY A 33 -3.63 -0.94 -5.11
CA GLY A 33 -3.75 -2.30 -5.63
C GLY A 33 -3.87 -2.36 -7.15
N VAL A 34 -4.72 -1.51 -7.75
CA VAL A 34 -4.90 -1.45 -9.21
C VAL A 34 -3.62 -0.97 -9.90
N SER A 35 -2.97 0.07 -9.36
CA SER A 35 -1.71 0.57 -9.92
C SER A 35 -0.60 -0.48 -9.79
N TRP A 36 -0.54 -1.23 -8.69
CA TRP A 36 0.42 -2.32 -8.54
C TRP A 36 0.16 -3.48 -9.52
N PHE A 37 -1.11 -3.84 -9.75
CA PHE A 37 -1.47 -4.80 -10.80
C PHE A 37 -0.93 -4.37 -12.16
N LEU A 38 -1.06 -3.09 -12.52
CA LEU A 38 -0.53 -2.55 -13.77
C LEU A 38 1.01 -2.58 -13.81
N VAL A 39 1.69 -2.30 -12.70
CA VAL A 39 3.15 -2.42 -12.58
C VAL A 39 3.59 -3.87 -12.82
N ALA A 40 3.01 -4.82 -12.07
CA ALA A 40 3.38 -6.23 -12.15
C ALA A 40 2.99 -6.86 -13.50
N GLY A 41 1.78 -6.58 -14.00
CA GLY A 41 1.32 -7.03 -15.31
C GLY A 41 2.13 -6.41 -16.45
N GLY A 42 2.60 -5.18 -16.29
CA GLY A 42 3.48 -4.50 -17.24
C GLY A 42 4.89 -5.11 -17.37
N THR A 43 5.26 -6.07 -16.50
CA THR A 43 6.52 -6.82 -16.65
C THR A 43 6.44 -7.94 -17.70
N ILE A 44 5.22 -8.31 -18.10
CA ILE A 44 4.95 -9.30 -19.14
C ILE A 44 5.27 -8.69 -20.51
N PRO A 45 6.01 -9.39 -21.39
CA PRO A 45 6.34 -8.86 -22.71
C PRO A 45 5.08 -8.53 -23.54
N VAL A 46 5.09 -7.38 -24.23
CA VAL A 46 3.96 -6.90 -25.04
C VAL A 46 3.50 -7.94 -26.06
N ALA A 47 4.45 -8.56 -26.79
CA ALA A 47 4.15 -9.62 -27.75
C ALA A 47 3.40 -10.82 -27.15
N ARG A 48 3.53 -11.06 -25.83
CA ARG A 48 2.80 -12.11 -25.11
C ARG A 48 1.40 -11.66 -24.69
N LEU A 49 1.22 -10.39 -24.35
CA LEU A 49 -0.09 -9.80 -24.05
C LEU A 49 -0.98 -9.73 -25.30
N GLU A 50 -0.39 -9.46 -26.46
CA GLU A 50 -1.10 -9.44 -27.74
C GLU A 50 -1.67 -10.81 -28.13
N LEU A 51 -1.04 -11.92 -27.70
CA LEU A 51 -1.60 -13.28 -27.86
C LEU A 51 -2.95 -13.45 -27.14
N LEU A 52 -3.20 -12.64 -26.11
CA LEU A 52 -4.44 -12.62 -25.34
C LEU A 52 -5.42 -11.54 -25.82
N GLY A 53 -5.10 -10.82 -26.91
CA GLY A 53 -5.89 -9.68 -27.38
C GLY A 53 -5.79 -8.43 -26.50
N ILE A 54 -4.81 -8.38 -25.59
CA ILE A 54 -4.56 -7.20 -24.74
C ILE A 54 -3.63 -6.25 -25.51
N PRO A 55 -4.02 -4.98 -25.73
CA PRO A 55 -3.24 -4.06 -26.54
C PRO A 55 -1.90 -3.71 -25.87
N GLY A 56 -0.84 -3.54 -26.68
CA GLY A 56 0.48 -3.16 -26.19
C GLY A 56 0.57 -1.71 -25.71
N LEU A 57 0.15 -1.45 -24.48
CA LEU A 57 0.32 -0.15 -23.82
C LEU A 57 1.44 -0.20 -22.76
N PRO A 58 2.03 0.95 -22.39
CA PRO A 58 3.04 1.03 -21.34
C PRO A 58 2.42 0.92 -19.94
N TYR A 59 1.69 -0.19 -19.68
CA TYR A 59 0.95 -0.44 -18.44
C TYR A 59 1.83 -0.32 -17.20
N GLY A 60 3.09 -0.78 -17.27
CA GLY A 60 4.04 -0.70 -16.17
C GLY A 60 4.38 0.74 -15.77
N LEU A 61 4.55 1.64 -16.75
CA LEU A 61 4.85 3.05 -16.49
C LEU A 61 3.63 3.77 -15.94
N ALA A 62 2.46 3.59 -16.55
CA ALA A 62 1.21 4.17 -16.08
C ALA A 62 0.89 3.70 -14.64
N GLY A 63 1.03 2.39 -14.40
CA GLY A 63 0.90 1.79 -13.08
C GLY A 63 1.90 2.37 -12.08
N GLY A 64 3.18 2.50 -12.45
CA GLY A 64 4.21 3.03 -11.57
C GLY A 64 3.94 4.47 -11.14
N VAL A 65 3.57 5.34 -12.09
CA VAL A 65 3.21 6.73 -11.82
C VAL A 65 2.00 6.81 -10.89
N LEU A 66 0.94 6.04 -11.17
CA LEU A 66 -0.26 5.98 -10.34
C LEU A 66 0.05 5.45 -8.93
N PHE A 67 0.93 4.46 -8.83
CA PHE A 67 1.32 3.88 -7.55
C PHE A 67 2.09 4.88 -6.70
N VAL A 68 3.07 5.59 -7.30
CA VAL A 68 3.81 6.66 -6.63
C VAL A 68 2.86 7.78 -6.18
N ALA A 69 1.92 8.19 -7.03
CA ALA A 69 0.92 9.18 -6.67
C ALA A 69 0.01 8.72 -5.51
N ALA A 70 -0.42 7.45 -5.52
CA ALA A 70 -1.21 6.86 -4.44
C ALA A 70 -0.42 6.80 -3.13
N MET A 71 0.88 6.46 -3.18
CA MET A 71 1.75 6.44 -2.00
C MET A 71 2.05 7.85 -1.50
N ALA A 72 2.28 8.83 -2.38
CA ALA A 72 2.44 10.23 -1.98
C ALA A 72 1.19 10.76 -1.29
N LEU A 73 0.01 10.48 -1.85
CA LEU A 73 -1.26 10.84 -1.25
C LEU A 73 -1.49 10.13 0.09
N PHE A 74 -1.16 8.83 0.18
CA PHE A 74 -1.15 8.09 1.44
C PHE A 74 -0.26 8.79 2.46
N SER A 75 0.95 9.21 2.06
CA SER A 75 1.89 9.88 2.95
C SER A 75 1.39 11.24 3.44
N VAL A 76 0.80 12.03 2.55
CA VAL A 76 0.19 13.32 2.90
C VAL A 76 -0.98 13.13 3.87
N ARG A 77 -1.86 12.16 3.61
CA ARG A 77 -3.05 11.92 4.45
C ARG A 77 -2.74 11.27 5.79
N THR A 78 -1.71 10.44 5.84
CA THR A 78 -1.27 9.80 7.09
C THR A 78 -0.37 10.70 7.94
N GLY A 79 0.02 11.88 7.42
CA GLY A 79 0.95 12.78 8.11
C GLY A 79 2.41 12.31 8.09
N THR A 80 2.71 11.17 7.44
CA THR A 80 4.06 10.64 7.29
C THR A 80 4.93 11.44 6.31
N GLY A 81 4.32 12.36 5.54
CA GLY A 81 5.01 13.27 4.61
C GLY A 81 5.40 14.64 5.17
N ARG A 82 5.10 14.96 6.45
CA ARG A 82 5.71 16.13 7.10
C ARG A 82 7.21 15.85 7.27
N GLN A 83 8.05 16.86 7.06
CA GLN A 83 9.53 16.81 6.98
C GLN A 83 10.26 16.24 8.23
N ASP A 84 9.56 15.57 9.14
CA ASP A 84 10.17 14.76 10.19
C ASP A 84 10.81 13.53 9.54
N LEU A 85 12.15 13.56 9.50
CA LEU A 85 13.04 12.63 8.81
C LEU A 85 12.90 11.14 9.21
N ARG A 86 11.89 10.75 9.99
CA ARG A 86 11.71 9.40 10.54
C ARG A 86 10.24 8.97 10.70
N PRO A 87 9.49 8.73 9.60
CA PRO A 87 8.14 8.14 9.69
C PRO A 87 8.11 6.80 10.45
N PHE A 88 9.20 6.04 10.40
CA PHE A 88 9.39 4.80 11.18
C PHE A 88 9.63 5.02 12.68
N ALA A 89 10.05 6.21 13.09
CA ALA A 89 10.15 6.57 14.51
C ALA A 89 8.81 7.09 15.04
N ALA A 90 8.04 7.79 14.21
CA ALA A 90 6.70 8.29 14.55
C ALA A 90 5.67 7.15 14.65
N TYR A 91 5.79 6.11 13.82
CA TYR A 91 4.85 4.98 13.76
C TYR A 91 5.59 3.63 13.86
N PRO A 92 5.73 3.05 15.07
CA PRO A 92 6.36 1.76 15.28
C PRO A 92 5.71 0.63 14.47
N SER A 93 4.38 0.72 14.26
CA SER A 93 3.67 -0.24 13.42
C SER A 93 4.15 -0.20 11.96
N LEU A 94 4.61 0.94 11.44
CA LEU A 94 5.12 1.00 10.07
C LEU A 94 6.45 0.24 9.94
N ARG A 95 7.30 0.27 10.97
CA ARG A 95 8.62 -0.38 10.98
C ARG A 95 8.54 -1.91 10.88
N SER A 96 7.56 -2.53 11.52
CA SER A 96 7.37 -3.99 11.44
C SER A 96 6.66 -4.43 10.17
N ARG A 97 5.85 -3.55 9.57
CA ARG A 97 4.96 -3.87 8.44
C ARG A 97 5.58 -3.59 7.08
N PHE A 98 6.45 -2.59 6.99
CA PHE A 98 7.11 -2.18 5.74
C PHE A 98 7.98 -3.27 5.10
N PRO A 99 8.79 -4.07 5.86
CA PRO A 99 9.55 -5.16 5.25
C PRO A 99 8.65 -6.20 4.59
N VAL A 100 7.53 -6.55 5.23
CA VAL A 100 6.53 -7.48 4.68
C VAL A 100 5.96 -6.93 3.38
N PHE A 101 5.61 -5.63 3.36
CA PHE A 101 5.14 -4.94 2.17
C PHE A 101 6.17 -4.97 1.03
N ALA A 102 7.43 -4.64 1.31
CA ALA A 102 8.51 -4.63 0.32
C ALA A 102 8.76 -6.03 -0.24
N VAL A 103 8.74 -7.07 0.60
CA VAL A 103 8.89 -8.47 0.18
C VAL A 103 7.72 -8.90 -0.71
N THR A 104 6.47 -8.56 -0.36
CA THR A 104 5.30 -8.89 -1.20
C THR A 104 5.34 -8.17 -2.54
N CYS A 105 5.77 -6.91 -2.57
CA CYS A 105 6.00 -6.19 -3.82
C CYS A 105 7.07 -6.92 -4.66
N GLY A 106 8.25 -7.17 -4.11
CA GLY A 106 9.33 -7.86 -4.83
C GLY A 106 8.95 -9.25 -5.32
N ALA A 107 8.28 -10.05 -4.48
CA ALA A 107 7.87 -11.41 -4.81
C ALA A 107 6.81 -11.45 -5.92
N SER A 108 5.77 -10.60 -5.84
CA SER A 108 4.74 -10.54 -6.88
C SER A 108 5.29 -10.05 -8.21
N LEU A 109 6.19 -9.06 -8.20
CA LEU A 109 6.86 -8.56 -9.38
C LEU A 109 7.75 -9.64 -10.03
N ALA A 110 8.57 -10.31 -9.22
CA ALA A 110 9.45 -11.37 -9.69
C ALA A 110 8.66 -12.55 -10.27
N ALA A 111 7.58 -12.98 -9.59
CA ALA A 111 6.75 -14.08 -10.05
C ALA A 111 6.02 -13.74 -11.38
N ALA A 112 5.44 -12.54 -11.50
CA ALA A 112 4.82 -12.09 -12.74
C ALA A 112 5.85 -11.98 -13.89
N PHE A 113 7.04 -11.46 -13.59
CA PHE A 113 8.13 -11.34 -14.56
C PHE A 113 8.59 -12.70 -15.09
N TRP A 114 8.78 -13.68 -14.20
CA TRP A 114 9.21 -15.03 -14.57
C TRP A 114 8.13 -15.77 -15.35
N LEU A 115 6.87 -15.73 -14.89
CA LEU A 115 5.75 -16.38 -15.57
C LEU A 115 5.50 -15.79 -16.96
N GLY A 116 5.63 -14.47 -17.12
CA GLY A 116 5.50 -13.81 -18.43
C GLY A 116 6.61 -14.12 -19.43
N ARG A 117 7.74 -14.66 -18.96
CA ARG A 117 8.91 -15.06 -19.78
C ARG A 117 9.13 -16.56 -19.88
N ALA A 118 8.43 -17.33 -19.05
CA ALA A 118 8.36 -18.77 -19.18
C ALA A 118 7.80 -19.15 -20.56
N ASP A 119 7.95 -20.41 -20.93
CA ASP A 119 7.62 -20.95 -22.25
C ASP A 119 6.34 -20.33 -22.83
N GLY A 120 6.36 -20.05 -24.13
CA GLY A 120 5.41 -19.16 -24.82
C GLY A 120 3.93 -19.53 -24.83
N SER A 121 3.50 -20.41 -23.94
CA SER A 121 2.13 -20.82 -23.69
C SER A 121 1.27 -19.65 -23.19
N PRO A 122 0.08 -19.42 -23.78
CA PRO A 122 -0.92 -18.49 -23.28
C PRO A 122 -1.32 -18.75 -21.81
N ALA A 123 -1.25 -20.00 -21.35
CA ALA A 123 -1.58 -20.36 -19.98
C ALA A 123 -0.64 -19.72 -18.95
N LEU A 124 0.66 -19.62 -19.28
CA LEU A 124 1.65 -18.99 -18.41
C LEU A 124 1.50 -17.46 -18.39
N VAL A 125 1.08 -16.86 -19.50
CA VAL A 125 0.72 -15.43 -19.56
C VAL A 125 -0.48 -15.15 -18.64
N TRP A 126 -1.52 -15.99 -18.69
CA TRP A 126 -2.65 -15.91 -17.76
C TRP A 126 -2.24 -16.11 -16.30
N ALA A 127 -1.35 -17.06 -16.02
CA ALA A 127 -0.81 -17.27 -14.67
C ALA A 127 -0.04 -16.03 -14.17
N GLY A 128 0.78 -15.41 -15.03
CA GLY A 128 1.47 -14.16 -14.72
C GLY A 128 0.50 -13.01 -14.41
N LEU A 129 -0.57 -12.87 -15.18
CA LEU A 129 -1.64 -11.89 -14.92
C LEU A 129 -2.39 -12.19 -13.61
N ALA A 130 -2.68 -13.45 -13.33
CA ALA A 130 -3.33 -13.86 -12.07
C ALA A 130 -2.45 -13.53 -10.86
N VAL A 131 -1.14 -13.78 -10.95
CA VAL A 131 -0.16 -13.41 -9.92
C VAL A 131 -0.08 -11.89 -9.75
N ALA A 132 -0.05 -11.13 -10.85
CA ALA A 132 -0.09 -9.68 -10.78
C ALA A 132 -1.37 -9.18 -10.08
N ALA A 133 -2.52 -9.79 -10.37
CA ALA A 133 -3.80 -9.43 -9.77
C ALA A 133 -3.82 -9.74 -8.27
N ALA A 134 -3.36 -10.93 -7.88
CA ALA A 134 -3.20 -11.32 -6.48
C ALA A 134 -2.24 -10.38 -5.74
N GLY A 135 -1.12 -10.01 -6.39
CA GLY A 135 -0.18 -9.01 -5.88
C GLY A 135 -0.83 -7.65 -5.65
N GLY A 136 -1.64 -7.18 -6.59
CA GLY A 136 -2.41 -5.93 -6.45
C GLY A 136 -3.38 -5.96 -5.27
N VAL A 137 -4.14 -7.06 -5.12
CA VAL A 137 -5.04 -7.24 -3.96
C VAL A 137 -4.26 -7.24 -2.65
N ALA A 138 -3.14 -7.97 -2.58
CA ALA A 138 -2.30 -8.04 -1.40
C ALA A 138 -1.72 -6.66 -1.04
N VAL A 139 -1.21 -5.92 -2.02
CA VAL A 139 -0.69 -4.56 -1.84
C VAL A 139 -1.77 -3.60 -1.34
N GLY A 140 -2.96 -3.63 -1.94
CA GLY A 140 -4.10 -2.83 -1.47
C GLY A 140 -4.48 -3.17 -0.03
N ALA A 141 -4.57 -4.46 0.31
CA ALA A 141 -4.84 -4.91 1.67
C ALA A 141 -3.75 -4.46 2.65
N MET A 142 -2.47 -4.52 2.26
CA MET A 142 -1.35 -4.06 3.07
C MET A 142 -1.36 -2.55 3.31
N VAL A 143 -1.76 -1.76 2.33
CA VAL A 143 -1.96 -0.31 2.49
C VAL A 143 -3.06 -0.03 3.52
N GLY A 144 -4.18 -0.75 3.44
CA GLY A 144 -5.26 -0.68 4.44
C GLY A 144 -4.80 -1.11 5.83
N TRP A 145 -4.01 -2.18 5.91
CA TRP A 145 -3.43 -2.69 7.14
C TRP A 145 -2.44 -1.69 7.76
N MET A 146 -1.53 -1.09 6.98
CA MET A 146 -0.62 -0.04 7.44
C MET A 146 -1.39 1.18 7.95
N ALA A 147 -2.43 1.62 7.24
CA ALA A 147 -3.32 2.70 7.70
C ALA A 147 -4.02 2.37 9.02
N ALA A 148 -4.44 1.12 9.23
CA ALA A 148 -5.01 0.67 10.50
C ALA A 148 -3.96 0.68 11.63
N GLY A 149 -2.71 0.33 11.34
CA GLY A 149 -1.59 0.40 12.29
C GLY A 149 -1.30 1.81 12.76
N ILE A 150 -1.16 2.75 11.83
CA ILE A 150 -0.95 4.18 12.11
C ILE A 150 -2.07 4.73 13.00
N ARG A 151 -3.34 4.38 12.71
CA ARG A 151 -4.47 4.78 13.55
C ARG A 151 -4.37 4.21 14.96
N GLY A 152 -3.96 2.95 15.09
CA GLY A 152 -3.72 2.31 16.39
C GLY A 152 -2.64 3.01 17.19
N ASP A 153 -1.52 3.36 16.54
CA ASP A 153 -0.40 4.06 17.18
C ASP A 153 -0.83 5.45 17.69
N ILE A 154 -1.64 6.20 16.91
CA ILE A 154 -2.18 7.51 17.31
C ILE A 154 -3.11 7.40 18.53
N VAL A 155 -4.00 6.40 18.55
CA VAL A 155 -4.91 6.18 19.68
C VAL A 155 -4.14 5.77 20.92
N ALA A 156 -3.14 4.89 20.78
CA ALA A 156 -2.30 4.46 21.88
C ALA A 156 -1.49 5.63 22.48
N ALA A 157 -0.91 6.49 21.64
CA ALA A 157 -0.19 7.68 22.08
C ALA A 157 -1.08 8.66 22.88
N GLY A 158 -2.34 8.82 22.49
CA GLY A 158 -3.31 9.67 23.22
C GLY A 158 -3.85 9.07 24.51
N SER A 159 -3.67 7.76 24.75
CA SER A 159 -4.14 7.05 25.95
C SER A 159 -3.11 6.98 27.09
N GLY A 160 -1.93 7.58 26.92
CA GLY A 160 -0.97 7.71 28.01
C GLY A 160 -0.29 6.41 28.47
N ARG A 161 -0.09 5.42 27.58
CA ARG A 161 0.93 4.38 27.85
C ARG A 161 2.32 4.97 27.62
N ARG A 162 2.85 5.64 28.64
CA ARG A 162 4.28 5.73 28.89
C ARG A 162 4.58 4.96 30.16
#